data_AF-A0A1I6Z6P4-F1
#
_entry.id   AF-A0A1I6Z6P4-F1
#
_cell.length_a   1.000
_cell.length_b   1.000
_cell.length_c   1.000
_cell.angle_alpha   90.00
_cell.angle_beta   90.00
_cell.angle_gamma   90.00
#
_symmetry.space_group_name_H-M   'P 1'
#
loop_
_entity.id
_entity.type
_entity.pdbx_description
1 polymer ?
#
loop_
_entity_poly.entity_id
_entity_poly.type
_entity_poly.pdbx_seq_one_letter_code
_entity_poly.pdbx_strand_id
1 'polypeptide(L)'
;MSDQVHAGTSAARLTVGEHAPLFALPDTDGTPIGMEPAAHEATVVVFTSNGCPFALAWHDRLQAVARDHADRVVVLQVVSNDETDHPEDSPEGMRRRVAAGELAGPFLRDADQAVAQAYGATATPEVFVVDRAGLVRYHGAPDADHDDPAQDAAWLREALEDVLAGRDVARPVTSPAGCSVKWRVELLWWAGCPSHDRAADLLRGTLADLGRGEVHVVEREVRSREEAARLGFPGSPTFQVGRRDLFPVAAPAALTCRVYPREDGRGSPLPERTELAARLREALARPWDLPHWVDPRRPAPADSPS
;
A
#
# COMPACT_ATOMS: atom_id res chain seq x y z
N MET A 1 8.16 4.99 -39.03
CA MET A 1 9.05 4.40 -38.00
C MET A 1 8.64 5.08 -36.72
N SER A 2 7.77 4.41 -35.97
CA SER A 2 7.04 5.01 -34.85
C SER A 2 7.89 4.94 -33.59
N ASP A 3 8.23 6.11 -33.04
CA ASP A 3 8.83 6.24 -31.72
C ASP A 3 7.77 5.95 -30.65
N GLN A 4 7.94 4.83 -29.95
CA GLN A 4 7.25 4.54 -28.70
C GLN A 4 8.03 5.19 -27.55
N VAL A 5 7.56 6.36 -27.13
CA VAL A 5 7.91 6.94 -25.83
C VAL A 5 7.46 5.98 -24.74
N HIS A 6 8.40 5.33 -24.06
CA HIS A 6 8.13 4.48 -22.90
C HIS A 6 7.68 5.37 -21.74
N ALA A 7 6.37 5.52 -21.58
CA ALA A 7 5.76 6.00 -20.35
C ALA A 7 6.21 5.07 -19.21
N GLY A 8 6.93 5.61 -18.23
CA GLY A 8 7.36 4.87 -17.04
C GLY A 8 6.14 4.25 -16.36
N THR A 9 6.12 2.92 -16.32
CA THR A 9 5.06 2.10 -15.74
C THR A 9 4.81 2.55 -14.30
N SER A 10 3.66 3.21 -14.09
CA SER A 10 3.03 3.28 -12.78
C SER A 10 2.95 1.85 -12.24
N ALA A 11 3.45 1.57 -11.04
CA ALA A 11 3.22 0.28 -10.41
C ALA A 11 1.70 0.15 -10.25
N ALA A 12 1.09 -0.70 -11.07
CA ALA A 12 -0.35 -0.87 -11.13
C ALA A 12 -0.85 -1.41 -9.79
N ARG A 13 -1.98 -0.88 -9.30
CA ARG A 13 -2.68 -1.49 -8.17
C ARG A 13 -3.09 -2.90 -8.57
N LEU A 14 -2.93 -3.85 -7.65
CA LEU A 14 -3.29 -5.24 -7.90
C LEU A 14 -4.78 -5.32 -8.23
N THR A 15 -5.12 -6.03 -9.31
CA THR A 15 -6.49 -6.15 -9.82
C THR A 15 -7.03 -7.57 -9.68
N VAL A 16 -8.35 -7.70 -9.70
CA VAL A 16 -9.01 -9.01 -9.68
C VAL A 16 -8.59 -9.83 -10.90
N GLY A 17 -8.25 -11.09 -10.66
CA GLY A 17 -7.74 -12.02 -11.67
C GLY A 17 -6.22 -12.08 -11.75
N GLU A 18 -5.49 -11.20 -11.06
CA GLU A 18 -4.03 -11.30 -10.93
C GLU A 18 -3.62 -12.21 -9.78
N HIS A 19 -2.40 -12.76 -9.86
CA HIS A 19 -1.81 -13.50 -8.74
C HIS A 19 -1.38 -12.53 -7.65
N ALA A 20 -1.86 -12.78 -6.43
CA ALA A 20 -1.49 -11.99 -5.27
C ALA A 20 0.01 -12.18 -4.94
N PRO A 21 0.78 -11.10 -4.71
CA PRO A 21 2.15 -11.21 -4.27
C PRO A 21 2.24 -11.96 -2.94
N LEU A 22 3.07 -13.01 -2.90
CA LEU A 22 3.36 -13.74 -1.67
C LEU A 22 4.29 -12.90 -0.79
N PHE A 23 4.10 -13.00 0.53
CA PHE A 23 4.92 -12.31 1.50
C PHE A 23 5.12 -13.15 2.77
N ALA A 24 6.13 -12.80 3.55
CA ALA A 24 6.28 -13.23 4.93
C ALA A 24 6.53 -11.99 5.79
N LEU A 25 5.68 -11.75 6.77
CA LEU A 25 5.75 -10.59 7.65
C LEU A 25 5.78 -11.05 9.11
N PRO A 26 6.52 -10.35 9.99
CA PRO A 26 6.51 -10.65 11.42
C PRO A 26 5.13 -10.35 12.01
N ASP A 27 4.65 -11.23 12.87
CA ASP A 27 3.57 -10.94 13.80
C ASP A 27 4.03 -10.01 14.94
N THR A 28 3.17 -9.79 15.94
CA THR A 28 3.46 -8.89 17.07
C THR A 28 4.57 -9.37 18.02
N ASP A 29 4.91 -10.66 17.95
CA ASP A 29 6.00 -11.30 18.70
C ASP A 29 7.27 -11.48 17.86
N GLY A 30 7.24 -11.06 16.60
CA GLY A 30 8.35 -11.15 15.66
C GLY A 30 8.43 -12.48 14.89
N THR A 31 7.44 -13.36 15.04
CA THR A 31 7.38 -14.62 14.31
C THR A 31 7.00 -14.35 12.86
N PRO A 32 7.79 -14.79 11.86
CA PRO A 32 7.42 -14.60 10.47
C PRO A 32 6.21 -15.48 10.11
N ILE A 33 5.14 -14.85 9.65
CA ILE A 33 3.94 -15.52 9.12
C ILE A 33 3.90 -15.32 7.61
N GLY A 34 3.87 -16.42 6.87
CA GLY A 34 3.76 -16.43 5.42
C GLY A 34 2.32 -16.34 4.94
N MET A 35 2.11 -15.68 3.81
CA MET A 35 0.88 -15.82 3.04
C MET A 35 0.98 -17.08 2.17
N GLU A 36 0.19 -18.10 2.48
CA GLU A 36 0.15 -19.37 1.75
C GLU A 36 -1.27 -19.65 1.23
N PRO A 37 -1.62 -19.20 0.01
CA PRO A 37 -2.99 -19.33 -0.50
C PRO A 37 -3.50 -20.77 -0.51
N ALA A 38 -2.62 -21.74 -0.78
CA ALA A 38 -2.99 -23.15 -0.88
C ALA A 38 -3.27 -23.84 0.47
N ALA A 39 -2.93 -23.21 1.60
CA ALA A 39 -3.12 -23.75 2.95
C ALA A 39 -4.58 -23.67 3.42
N HIS A 40 -5.36 -22.76 2.84
CA HIS A 40 -6.77 -22.52 3.17
C HIS A 40 -7.63 -22.59 1.89
N GLU A 41 -8.95 -22.62 2.03
CA GLU A 41 -9.84 -22.51 0.86
C GLU A 41 -9.85 -21.09 0.27
N ALA A 42 -9.67 -20.08 1.14
CA ALA A 42 -9.39 -18.71 0.75
C ALA A 42 -8.48 -18.01 1.78
N THR A 43 -7.79 -16.95 1.35
CA THR A 43 -7.00 -16.04 2.19
C THR A 43 -7.53 -14.63 2.02
N VAL A 44 -7.88 -13.96 3.12
CA VAL A 44 -8.20 -12.53 3.11
C VAL A 44 -6.99 -11.76 3.60
N VAL A 45 -6.51 -10.82 2.79
CA VAL A 45 -5.49 -9.85 3.20
C VAL A 45 -6.18 -8.52 3.45
N VAL A 46 -6.03 -7.98 4.66
CA VAL A 46 -6.61 -6.69 5.04
C VAL A 46 -5.49 -5.74 5.43
N PHE A 47 -5.27 -4.69 4.64
CA PHE A 47 -4.41 -3.59 5.07
C PHE A 47 -5.21 -2.73 6.04
N THR A 48 -4.75 -2.58 7.28
CA THR A 48 -5.49 -1.94 8.38
C THR A 48 -4.58 -1.02 9.21
N SER A 49 -5.16 -0.39 10.24
CA SER A 49 -4.49 0.50 11.18
C SER A 49 -5.14 0.41 12.56
N ASN A 50 -4.38 0.79 13.58
CA ASN A 50 -4.79 0.93 14.97
C ASN A 50 -5.39 2.30 15.28
N GLY A 51 -5.13 3.31 14.44
CA GLY A 51 -5.52 4.71 14.68
C GLY A 51 -6.57 5.27 13.74
N CYS A 52 -6.70 4.70 12.55
CA CYS A 52 -7.65 5.22 11.57
C CYS A 52 -9.11 5.01 12.05
N PRO A 53 -9.95 6.06 12.11
CA PRO A 53 -11.35 5.92 12.48
C PRO A 53 -12.13 4.93 11.62
N PHE A 54 -11.84 4.84 10.32
CA PHE A 54 -12.46 3.86 9.42
C PHE A 54 -12.05 2.43 9.75
N ALA A 55 -10.75 2.20 10.01
CA ALA A 55 -10.24 0.89 10.39
C ALA A 55 -10.84 0.41 11.72
N LEU A 56 -11.02 1.32 12.67
CA LEU A 56 -11.69 1.04 13.94
C LEU A 56 -13.19 0.77 13.75
N ALA A 57 -13.88 1.55 12.90
CA ALA A 57 -15.31 1.39 12.66
C ALA A 57 -15.66 0.03 12.00
N TRP A 58 -14.80 -0.47 11.11
CA TRP A 58 -14.96 -1.80 10.49
C TRP A 58 -14.33 -2.95 11.29
N HIS A 59 -13.59 -2.66 12.36
CA HIS A 59 -12.77 -3.65 13.04
C HIS A 59 -13.57 -4.88 13.48
N ASP A 60 -14.64 -4.68 14.24
CA ASP A 60 -15.42 -5.78 14.82
C ASP A 60 -16.05 -6.67 13.75
N ARG A 61 -16.52 -6.08 12.64
CA ARG A 61 -17.08 -6.78 11.48
C ARG A 61 -16.03 -7.66 10.80
N LEU A 62 -14.83 -7.12 10.58
CA LEU A 62 -13.70 -7.89 10.02
C LEU A 62 -13.28 -9.04 10.94
N GLN A 63 -13.30 -8.84 12.25
CA GLN A 63 -13.04 -9.93 13.20
C GLN A 63 -14.16 -10.96 13.20
N ALA A 64 -15.42 -10.55 13.05
CA ALA A 64 -16.55 -11.47 12.93
C ALA A 64 -16.38 -12.36 11.70
N VAL A 65 -16.06 -11.77 10.53
CA VAL A 65 -15.72 -12.54 9.32
C VAL A 65 -14.59 -13.55 9.58
N ALA A 66 -13.51 -13.14 10.25
CA ALA A 66 -12.42 -14.05 10.56
C ALA A 66 -12.86 -15.22 11.47
N ARG A 67 -13.72 -14.97 12.47
CA ARG A 67 -14.23 -16.02 13.37
C ARG A 67 -15.22 -16.95 12.68
N ASP A 68 -16.14 -16.39 11.90
CA ASP A 68 -17.23 -17.13 11.23
C ASP A 68 -16.71 -18.10 10.16
N HIS A 69 -15.52 -17.83 9.60
CA HIS A 69 -14.90 -18.63 8.54
C HIS A 69 -13.57 -19.29 8.95
N ALA A 70 -13.25 -19.33 10.26
CA ALA A 70 -11.92 -19.74 10.75
C ALA A 70 -11.50 -21.18 10.38
N ASP A 71 -12.45 -22.06 10.06
CA ASP A 71 -12.20 -23.44 9.64
C ASP A 71 -11.76 -23.56 8.17
N ARG A 72 -12.05 -22.55 7.34
CA ARG A 72 -11.85 -22.58 5.88
C ARG A 72 -11.00 -21.44 5.35
N VAL A 73 -10.98 -20.31 6.07
CA VAL A 73 -10.39 -19.04 5.63
C VAL A 73 -9.41 -18.53 6.67
N VAL A 74 -8.28 -17.99 6.21
CA VAL A 74 -7.38 -17.20 7.06
C VAL A 74 -7.51 -15.72 6.73
N VAL A 75 -7.60 -14.87 7.76
CA VAL A 75 -7.60 -13.41 7.62
C VAL A 75 -6.28 -12.86 8.13
N LEU A 76 -5.43 -12.42 7.21
CA LEU A 76 -4.13 -11.79 7.47
C LEU A 76 -4.32 -10.27 7.54
N GLN A 77 -4.07 -9.69 8.71
CA GLN A 77 -4.27 -8.27 8.97
C GLN A 77 -2.91 -7.56 8.98
N VAL A 78 -2.68 -6.65 8.04
CA VAL A 78 -1.37 -6.05 7.77
C VAL A 78 -1.38 -4.58 8.15
N VAL A 79 -0.46 -4.17 9.03
CA VAL A 79 -0.21 -2.77 9.37
C VAL A 79 1.04 -2.28 8.66
N SER A 80 0.84 -1.41 7.68
CA SER A 80 1.92 -0.84 6.85
C SER A 80 2.22 0.62 7.16
N ASN A 81 1.40 1.30 7.97
CA ASN A 81 1.57 2.73 8.25
C ASN A 81 2.94 3.04 8.91
N ASP A 82 3.48 4.22 8.60
CA ASP A 82 4.67 4.73 9.27
C ASP A 82 4.34 5.13 10.72
N GLU A 83 5.02 4.50 11.67
CA GLU A 83 4.79 4.67 13.11
C GLU A 83 5.35 5.99 13.69
N THR A 84 6.12 6.75 12.92
CA THR A 84 6.70 8.04 13.37
C THR A 84 5.60 9.07 13.61
N ASP A 85 4.67 9.19 12.67
CA ASP A 85 3.52 10.10 12.75
C ASP A 85 2.25 9.41 13.27
N HIS A 86 2.27 8.07 13.33
CA HIS A 86 1.17 7.21 13.79
C HIS A 86 1.66 6.20 14.82
N PRO A 87 2.06 6.64 16.03
CA PRO A 87 2.65 5.77 17.06
C PRO A 87 1.74 4.63 17.52
N GLU A 88 0.43 4.75 17.30
CA GLU A 88 -0.53 3.68 17.52
C GLU A 88 -0.31 2.48 16.60
N ASP A 89 0.25 2.67 15.39
CA ASP A 89 0.61 1.62 14.44
C ASP A 89 1.99 1.00 14.71
N SER A 90 2.64 1.38 15.81
CA SER A 90 3.89 0.77 16.26
C SER A 90 3.72 -0.71 16.68
N PRO A 91 4.81 -1.50 16.72
CA PRO A 91 4.77 -2.86 17.26
C PRO A 91 4.20 -2.95 18.69
N GLU A 92 4.42 -1.92 19.52
CA GLU A 92 3.84 -1.87 20.86
C GLU A 92 2.32 -1.66 20.81
N GLY A 93 1.84 -0.75 19.97
CA GLY A 93 0.40 -0.54 19.75
C GLY A 93 -0.29 -1.80 19.24
N MET A 94 0.34 -2.50 18.30
CA MET A 94 -0.18 -3.78 17.82
C MET A 94 -0.26 -4.85 18.91
N ARG A 95 0.81 -5.02 19.71
CA ARG A 95 0.81 -5.96 20.85
C ARG A 95 -0.30 -5.67 21.86
N ARG A 96 -0.59 -4.39 22.13
CA ARG A 96 -1.68 -4.01 23.05
C ARG A 96 -3.04 -4.53 22.57
N ARG A 97 -3.33 -4.43 21.28
CA ARG A 97 -4.60 -4.94 20.70
C ARG A 97 -4.69 -6.46 20.74
N VAL A 98 -3.59 -7.15 20.42
CA VAL A 98 -3.52 -8.62 20.56
C VAL A 98 -3.75 -9.05 22.01
N ALA A 99 -3.09 -8.40 22.97
CA ALA A 99 -3.27 -8.68 24.40
C ALA A 99 -4.69 -8.37 24.91
N ALA A 100 -5.39 -7.43 24.27
CA ALA A 100 -6.78 -7.12 24.57
C ALA A 100 -7.79 -8.13 23.98
N GLY A 101 -7.32 -9.12 23.19
CA GLY A 101 -8.19 -10.12 22.57
C GLY A 101 -8.99 -9.59 21.38
N GLU A 102 -8.57 -8.47 20.79
CA GLU A 102 -9.25 -7.80 19.69
C GLU A 102 -9.05 -8.50 18.34
N LEU A 103 -8.13 -9.47 18.22
CA LEU A 103 -7.74 -10.07 16.94
C LEU A 103 -8.19 -11.52 16.84
N ALA A 104 -8.83 -11.87 15.73
CA ALA A 104 -9.30 -13.22 15.39
C ALA A 104 -8.40 -13.94 14.35
N GLY A 105 -7.29 -13.33 13.95
CA GLY A 105 -6.33 -13.89 13.00
C GLY A 105 -4.95 -13.21 13.10
N PRO A 106 -3.95 -13.65 12.31
CA PRO A 106 -2.61 -13.07 12.35
C PRO A 106 -2.60 -11.56 12.14
N PHE A 107 -1.84 -10.86 12.98
CA PHE A 107 -1.67 -9.41 12.93
C PHE A 107 -0.21 -9.04 12.66
N LEU A 108 0.05 -8.54 11.47
CA LEU A 108 1.36 -8.56 10.82
C LEU A 108 1.88 -7.14 10.58
N ARG A 109 3.18 -6.95 10.78
CA ARG A 109 3.84 -5.65 10.60
C ARG A 109 4.59 -5.59 9.27
N ASP A 110 4.13 -4.74 8.37
CA ASP A 110 4.81 -4.37 7.11
C ASP A 110 5.63 -3.08 7.31
N ALA A 111 6.71 -3.18 8.08
CA ALA A 111 7.49 -2.03 8.56
C ALA A 111 8.16 -1.20 7.45
N ASP A 112 8.41 -1.83 6.32
CA ASP A 112 9.08 -1.24 5.18
C ASP A 112 8.10 -0.90 4.04
N GLN A 113 6.82 -1.24 4.21
CA GLN A 113 5.71 -0.93 3.31
C GLN A 113 5.79 -1.63 1.95
N ALA A 114 6.68 -2.62 1.80
CA ALA A 114 6.86 -3.33 0.55
C ALA A 114 5.63 -4.15 0.17
N VAL A 115 4.94 -4.74 1.15
CA VAL A 115 3.74 -5.54 0.89
C VAL A 115 2.58 -4.64 0.48
N ALA A 116 2.36 -3.52 1.18
CA ALA A 116 1.37 -2.53 0.75
C ALA A 116 1.65 -2.00 -0.66
N GLN A 117 2.91 -1.73 -1.02
CA GLN A 117 3.27 -1.32 -2.38
C GLN A 117 2.94 -2.40 -3.40
N ALA A 118 3.31 -3.66 -3.13
CA ALA A 118 3.11 -4.77 -4.06
C ALA A 118 1.61 -5.04 -4.33
N TYR A 119 0.75 -4.80 -3.34
CA TYR A 119 -0.70 -4.89 -3.50
C TYR A 119 -1.31 -3.61 -4.08
N GLY A 120 -0.59 -2.49 -4.05
CA GLY A 120 -1.15 -1.18 -4.37
C GLY A 120 -2.24 -0.75 -3.40
N ALA A 121 -2.09 -1.07 -2.12
CA ALA A 121 -3.00 -0.65 -1.08
C ALA A 121 -2.96 0.88 -0.91
N THR A 122 -4.12 1.48 -0.73
CA THR A 122 -4.29 2.94 -0.67
C THR A 122 -5.09 3.40 0.54
N ALA A 123 -5.94 2.54 1.09
CA ALA A 123 -6.82 2.83 2.21
C ALA A 123 -6.55 1.90 3.41
N THR A 124 -7.05 2.33 4.57
CA THR A 124 -7.18 1.51 5.77
C THR A 124 -8.63 1.61 6.29
N PRO A 125 -9.41 0.51 6.32
CA PRO A 125 -9.05 -0.81 5.83
C PRO A 125 -9.15 -0.91 4.29
N GLU A 126 -8.38 -1.80 3.69
CA GLU A 126 -8.54 -2.22 2.29
C GLU A 126 -8.39 -3.74 2.19
N VAL A 127 -9.34 -4.40 1.53
CA VAL A 127 -9.52 -5.85 1.57
C VAL A 127 -9.22 -6.48 0.22
N PHE A 128 -8.49 -7.60 0.26
CA PHE A 128 -8.22 -8.49 -0.86
C PHE A 128 -8.65 -9.91 -0.48
N VAL A 129 -9.53 -10.54 -1.27
CA VAL A 129 -9.82 -11.98 -1.13
C VAL A 129 -9.05 -12.72 -2.20
N VAL A 130 -8.24 -13.69 -1.77
CA VAL A 130 -7.38 -14.51 -2.61
C VAL A 130 -7.85 -15.96 -2.51
N ASP A 131 -8.09 -16.59 -3.65
CA ASP A 131 -8.50 -18.00 -3.67
C ASP A 131 -7.32 -18.95 -3.42
N ARG A 132 -7.62 -20.24 -3.32
CA ARG A 132 -6.61 -21.30 -3.13
C ARG A 132 -5.54 -21.35 -4.23
N ALA A 133 -5.84 -20.87 -5.44
CA ALA A 133 -4.89 -20.80 -6.55
C ALA A 133 -4.00 -19.54 -6.49
N GLY A 134 -4.20 -18.67 -5.50
CA GLY A 134 -3.46 -17.43 -5.33
C GLY A 134 -3.97 -16.28 -6.20
N LEU A 135 -5.17 -16.40 -6.77
CA LEU A 135 -5.77 -15.36 -7.61
C LEU A 135 -6.63 -14.43 -6.76
N VAL A 136 -6.51 -13.11 -6.98
CA VAL A 136 -7.39 -12.12 -6.36
C VAL A 136 -8.79 -12.28 -6.96
N ARG A 137 -9.78 -12.48 -6.08
CA ARG A 137 -11.21 -12.62 -6.43
C ARG A 137 -12.05 -11.44 -5.98
N TYR A 138 -11.57 -10.72 -4.97
CA TYR A 138 -12.21 -9.51 -4.47
C TYR A 138 -11.16 -8.47 -4.12
N HIS A 139 -11.46 -7.20 -4.40
CA HIS A 139 -10.64 -6.06 -3.99
C HIS A 139 -11.51 -4.84 -3.68
N GLY A 140 -11.40 -4.29 -2.46
CA GLY A 140 -12.04 -3.02 -2.11
C GLY A 140 -12.40 -2.87 -0.62
N ALA A 141 -13.55 -2.27 -0.32
CA ALA A 141 -14.05 -2.00 1.03
C ALA A 141 -14.86 -3.19 1.60
N PRO A 142 -14.95 -3.39 2.92
CA PRO A 142 -15.72 -4.50 3.50
C PRO A 142 -17.22 -4.46 3.19
N ASP A 143 -17.80 -3.26 3.23
CA ASP A 143 -19.19 -2.94 2.90
C ASP A 143 -19.29 -1.46 2.46
N ALA A 144 -20.51 -0.95 2.29
CA ALA A 144 -20.76 0.38 1.74
C ALA A 144 -20.49 1.51 2.73
N ASP A 145 -20.73 1.27 4.02
CA ASP A 145 -20.73 2.31 5.03
C ASP A 145 -20.11 1.86 6.36
N HIS A 146 -18.94 2.43 6.64
CA HIS A 146 -18.27 2.26 7.92
C HIS A 146 -19.09 2.78 9.12
N ASP A 147 -20.06 3.69 8.92
CA ASP A 147 -20.90 4.20 10.01
C ASP A 147 -22.14 3.31 10.29
N ASP A 148 -22.43 2.34 9.42
CA ASP A 148 -23.57 1.42 9.55
C ASP A 148 -23.10 -0.01 9.87
N PRO A 149 -22.96 -0.36 11.16
CA PRO A 149 -22.52 -1.69 11.56
C PRO A 149 -23.50 -2.81 11.16
N ALA A 150 -24.76 -2.49 10.83
CA ALA A 150 -25.75 -3.49 10.41
C ALA A 150 -25.44 -4.09 9.03
N GLN A 151 -24.56 -3.45 8.24
CA GLN A 151 -24.10 -4.01 6.97
C GLN A 151 -23.12 -5.17 7.15
N ASP A 152 -22.53 -5.34 8.34
CA ASP A 152 -21.74 -6.52 8.73
C ASP A 152 -20.75 -7.04 7.67
N ALA A 153 -20.00 -6.12 7.01
CA ALA A 153 -19.05 -6.48 5.95
C ALA A 153 -19.69 -7.32 4.82
N ALA A 154 -20.95 -7.03 4.46
CA ALA A 154 -21.75 -7.82 3.51
C ALA A 154 -21.02 -8.09 2.19
N TRP A 155 -20.29 -7.13 1.63
CA TRP A 155 -19.62 -7.33 0.33
C TRP A 155 -18.45 -8.32 0.44
N LEU A 156 -17.69 -8.25 1.54
CA LEU A 156 -16.65 -9.23 1.84
C LEU A 156 -17.24 -10.62 2.07
N ARG A 157 -18.33 -10.72 2.83
CA ARG A 157 -19.00 -12.00 3.11
C ARG A 157 -19.56 -12.63 1.84
N GLU A 158 -20.28 -11.88 1.02
CA GLU A 158 -20.78 -12.32 -0.28
C GLU A 158 -19.64 -12.83 -1.17
N ALA A 159 -18.53 -12.09 -1.24
CA ALA A 159 -17.37 -12.51 -2.03
C ALA A 159 -16.74 -13.81 -1.49
N LEU A 160 -16.63 -13.97 -0.17
CA LEU A 160 -16.15 -15.21 0.43
C LEU A 160 -17.09 -16.38 0.13
N GLU A 161 -18.40 -16.20 0.24
CA GLU A 161 -19.38 -17.23 -0.09
C GLU A 161 -19.26 -17.70 -1.54
N ASP A 162 -19.08 -16.78 -2.49
CA ASP A 162 -18.87 -17.10 -3.90
C ASP A 162 -17.55 -17.86 -4.12
N VAL A 163 -16.44 -17.39 -3.55
CA VAL A 163 -15.13 -18.06 -3.65
C VAL A 163 -15.18 -19.47 -3.05
N LEU A 164 -15.74 -19.60 -1.85
CA LEU A 164 -15.87 -20.85 -1.11
C LEU A 164 -16.84 -21.84 -1.78
N ALA A 165 -17.72 -21.36 -2.65
CA ALA A 165 -18.61 -22.19 -3.46
C ALA A 165 -18.07 -22.44 -4.89
N GLY A 166 -16.92 -21.87 -5.25
CA GLY A 166 -16.35 -21.95 -6.60
C GLY A 166 -17.17 -21.23 -7.66
N ARG A 167 -17.89 -20.16 -7.28
CA ARG A 167 -18.67 -19.30 -8.18
C ARG A 167 -17.87 -18.05 -8.56
N ASP A 168 -18.30 -17.41 -9.64
CA ASP A 168 -17.85 -16.06 -9.95
C ASP A 168 -18.35 -15.08 -8.88
N VAL A 169 -17.46 -14.23 -8.37
CA VAL A 169 -17.80 -13.21 -7.37
C VAL A 169 -18.69 -12.16 -8.02
N ALA A 170 -19.91 -11.99 -7.49
CA ALA A 170 -20.89 -11.06 -8.06
C ALA A 170 -20.42 -9.60 -8.08
N ARG A 171 -19.64 -9.20 -7.07
CA ARG A 171 -19.05 -7.87 -6.95
C ARG A 171 -17.55 -7.97 -6.70
N PRO A 172 -16.74 -8.23 -7.75
CA PRO A 172 -15.31 -8.49 -7.57
C PRO A 172 -14.52 -7.25 -7.17
N VAL A 173 -14.99 -6.05 -7.53
CA VAL A 173 -14.30 -4.79 -7.24
C VAL A 173 -15.26 -3.82 -6.58
N THR A 174 -14.82 -3.21 -5.48
CA THR A 174 -15.48 -2.05 -4.86
C THR A 174 -14.48 -0.93 -4.65
N SER A 175 -14.97 0.30 -4.52
CA SER A 175 -14.06 1.42 -4.25
C SER A 175 -13.50 1.30 -2.83
N PRO A 176 -12.17 1.42 -2.64
CA PRO A 176 -11.60 1.46 -1.31
C PRO A 176 -12.10 2.72 -0.58
N ALA A 177 -12.41 2.56 0.70
CA ALA A 177 -12.81 3.66 1.57
C ALA A 177 -12.04 3.55 2.88
N GLY A 178 -11.54 4.69 3.36
CA GLY A 178 -10.71 4.71 4.56
C GLY A 178 -9.73 5.87 4.60
N CYS A 179 -8.95 5.93 5.67
CA CYS A 179 -7.78 6.81 5.72
C CYS A 179 -6.75 6.31 4.72
N SER A 180 -6.02 7.23 4.08
CA SER A 180 -4.89 6.85 3.23
C SER A 180 -3.82 6.11 4.01
N VAL A 181 -3.19 5.11 3.38
CA VAL A 181 -1.96 4.48 3.90
C VAL A 181 -0.91 5.56 4.17
N LYS A 182 -0.26 5.46 5.32
CA LYS A 182 0.71 6.45 5.82
C LYS A 182 2.09 6.11 5.30
N TRP A 183 2.31 6.45 4.03
CA TRP A 183 3.56 6.16 3.33
C TRP A 183 4.74 6.96 3.91
N ARG A 184 5.86 6.26 4.11
CA ARG A 184 7.16 6.86 4.41
C ARG A 184 7.72 7.48 3.14
N VAL A 185 8.08 8.75 3.22
CA VAL A 185 8.83 9.43 2.16
C VAL A 185 10.30 9.44 2.55
N GLU A 186 11.15 8.90 1.69
CA GLU A 186 12.58 8.76 1.97
C GLU A 186 13.42 9.49 0.92
N LEU A 187 14.44 10.20 1.40
CA LEU A 187 15.56 10.67 0.59
C LEU A 187 16.78 9.82 0.92
N LEU A 188 17.15 8.96 -0.02
CA LEU A 188 18.37 8.16 0.08
C LEU A 188 19.54 8.93 -0.53
N TRP A 189 20.68 8.93 0.16
CA TRP A 189 21.91 9.58 -0.26
C TRP A 189 23.13 8.83 0.24
N TRP A 190 24.34 9.14 -0.23
CA TRP A 190 25.58 8.61 0.34
C TRP A 190 26.50 9.78 0.71
N ALA A 191 27.45 9.58 1.62
CA ALA A 191 28.27 10.62 2.23
C ALA A 191 28.87 11.67 1.27
N GLY A 192 29.24 11.28 0.05
CA GLY A 192 29.83 12.18 -0.95
C GLY A 192 28.85 12.75 -1.97
N CYS A 193 27.54 12.71 -1.73
CA CYS A 193 26.53 13.31 -2.60
C CYS A 193 26.61 14.85 -2.58
N PRO A 194 27.04 15.52 -3.67
CA PRO A 194 27.17 16.99 -3.69
C PRO A 194 25.82 17.70 -3.81
N SER A 195 24.73 16.96 -4.00
CA SER A 195 23.39 17.51 -4.23
C SER A 195 22.40 17.14 -3.12
N HIS A 196 22.87 16.56 -2.01
CA HIS A 196 22.04 16.06 -0.92
C HIS A 196 21.16 17.16 -0.31
N ASP A 197 21.75 18.26 0.18
CA ASP A 197 20.98 19.37 0.76
C ASP A 197 19.94 19.93 -0.22
N ARG A 198 20.35 20.16 -1.47
CA ARG A 198 19.43 20.65 -2.52
C ARG A 198 18.32 19.65 -2.84
N ALA A 199 18.57 18.36 -2.73
CA ALA A 199 17.56 17.32 -2.91
C ALA A 199 16.55 17.33 -1.76
N ALA A 200 17.03 17.52 -0.52
CA ALA A 200 16.20 17.61 0.66
C ALA A 200 15.27 18.83 0.59
N ASP A 201 15.80 19.99 0.20
CA ASP A 201 15.03 21.22 -0.02
C ASP A 201 14.01 21.07 -1.15
N LEU A 202 14.41 20.43 -2.26
CA LEU A 202 13.50 20.14 -3.37
C LEU A 202 12.34 19.25 -2.91
N LEU A 203 12.61 18.16 -2.19
CA LEU A 203 11.60 17.22 -1.71
C LEU A 203 10.62 17.88 -0.74
N ARG A 204 11.13 18.51 0.33
CA ARG A 204 10.30 19.18 1.34
C ARG A 204 9.50 20.32 0.74
N GLY A 205 10.13 21.15 -0.10
CA GLY A 205 9.45 22.24 -0.78
C GLY A 205 8.34 21.73 -1.70
N THR A 206 8.58 20.62 -2.41
CA THR A 206 7.56 20.05 -3.31
C THR A 206 6.39 19.47 -2.52
N LEU A 207 6.64 18.78 -1.40
CA LEU A 207 5.57 18.31 -0.51
C LEU A 207 4.76 19.47 0.07
N ALA A 208 5.41 20.55 0.49
CA ALA A 208 4.72 21.75 0.97
C ALA A 208 3.82 22.38 -0.12
N ASP A 209 4.32 22.51 -1.36
CA ASP A 209 3.55 23.02 -2.50
C ASP A 209 2.32 22.15 -2.82
N LEU A 210 2.39 20.84 -2.50
CA LEU A 210 1.28 19.89 -2.65
C LEU A 210 0.29 19.90 -1.48
N GLY A 211 0.52 20.71 -0.44
CA GLY A 211 -0.26 20.67 0.80
C GLY A 211 -0.08 19.35 1.55
N ARG A 212 1.12 18.78 1.48
CA ARG A 212 1.56 17.53 2.13
C ARG A 212 2.74 17.79 3.10
N GLY A 213 2.82 19.00 3.66
CA GLY A 213 3.90 19.41 4.55
C GLY A 213 3.93 18.65 5.88
N GLU A 214 2.84 17.97 6.22
CA GLU A 214 2.70 17.08 7.37
C GLU A 214 3.42 15.75 7.21
N VAL A 215 3.76 15.35 5.97
CA VAL A 215 4.38 14.05 5.71
C VAL A 215 5.83 14.07 6.21
N HIS A 216 6.16 13.15 7.12
CA HIS A 216 7.53 12.99 7.58
C HIS A 216 8.48 12.52 6.46
N VAL A 217 9.57 13.28 6.25
CA VAL A 217 10.64 12.94 5.31
C VAL A 217 11.82 12.36 6.07
N VAL A 218 12.13 11.10 5.80
CA VAL A 218 13.30 10.40 6.35
C VAL A 218 14.48 10.58 5.40
N GLU A 219 15.57 11.16 5.90
CA GLU A 219 16.83 11.20 5.16
C GLU A 219 17.72 10.04 5.60
N ARG A 220 18.05 9.12 4.68
CA ARG A 220 18.86 7.94 4.98
C ARG A 220 20.17 7.97 4.21
N GLU A 221 21.27 7.97 4.94
CA GLU A 221 22.59 7.73 4.39
C GLU A 221 22.77 6.24 4.10
N VAL A 222 23.00 5.90 2.84
CA VAL A 222 23.37 4.59 2.33
C VAL A 222 24.89 4.46 2.39
N ARG A 223 25.37 3.51 3.19
CA ARG A 223 26.79 3.39 3.56
C ARG A 223 27.52 2.24 2.89
N SER A 224 26.80 1.34 2.23
CA SER A 224 27.39 0.17 1.57
C SER A 224 26.66 -0.23 0.30
N ARG A 225 27.32 -0.99 -0.57
CA ARG A 225 26.68 -1.58 -1.77
C ARG A 225 25.61 -2.60 -1.42
N GLU A 226 25.77 -3.32 -0.32
CA GLU A 226 24.79 -4.29 0.15
C GLU A 226 23.51 -3.59 0.61
N GLU A 227 23.65 -2.52 1.39
CA GLU A 227 22.53 -1.66 1.77
C GLU A 227 21.89 -1.00 0.54
N ALA A 228 22.69 -0.52 -0.40
CA ALA A 228 22.19 0.03 -1.65
C ALA A 228 21.34 -1.00 -2.42
N ALA A 229 21.81 -2.25 -2.51
CA ALA A 229 21.08 -3.33 -3.17
C ALA A 229 19.76 -3.64 -2.45
N ARG A 230 19.76 -3.73 -1.12
CA ARG A 230 18.54 -3.93 -0.34
C ARG A 230 17.54 -2.81 -0.57
N LEU A 231 17.99 -1.55 -0.55
CA LEU A 231 17.11 -0.39 -0.67
C LEU A 231 16.71 -0.06 -2.13
N GLY A 232 17.24 -0.76 -3.12
CA GLY A 232 17.03 -0.41 -4.53
C GLY A 232 17.57 0.98 -4.86
N PHE A 233 18.77 1.30 -4.36
CA PHE A 233 19.41 2.61 -4.48
C PHE A 233 20.37 2.67 -5.67
N PRO A 234 19.96 3.18 -6.85
CA PRO A 234 20.82 3.27 -8.04
C PRO A 234 21.90 4.35 -7.94
N GLY A 235 21.78 5.27 -6.96
CA GLY A 235 22.70 6.37 -6.73
C GLY A 235 22.02 7.54 -6.02
N SER A 236 22.79 8.52 -5.55
CA SER A 236 22.26 9.69 -4.85
C SER A 236 21.98 10.88 -5.78
N PRO A 237 20.97 11.71 -5.45
CA PRO A 237 19.90 11.40 -4.49
C PRO A 237 18.96 10.35 -5.09
N THR A 238 18.17 9.68 -4.25
CA THR A 238 17.07 8.81 -4.67
C THR A 238 15.85 9.14 -3.81
N PHE A 239 14.71 9.41 -4.46
CA PHE A 239 13.45 9.77 -3.80
C PHE A 239 12.55 8.54 -3.79
N GLN A 240 12.13 8.11 -2.61
CA GLN A 240 11.26 6.94 -2.46
C GLN A 240 9.99 7.27 -1.68
N VAL A 241 8.92 6.53 -1.98
CA VAL A 241 7.69 6.49 -1.20
C VAL A 241 7.38 5.02 -0.93
N GLY A 242 7.40 4.59 0.34
CA GLY A 242 7.23 3.18 0.71
C GLY A 242 8.15 2.22 -0.05
N ARG A 243 9.45 2.54 -0.16
CA ARG A 243 10.48 1.84 -0.98
C ARG A 243 10.32 1.91 -2.50
N ARG A 244 9.23 2.47 -3.03
CA ARG A 244 9.11 2.70 -4.47
C ARG A 244 9.97 3.89 -4.88
N ASP A 245 10.97 3.66 -5.74
CA ASP A 245 11.70 4.73 -6.41
C ASP A 245 10.75 5.52 -7.33
N LEU A 246 10.68 6.83 -7.13
CA LEU A 246 9.82 7.72 -7.92
C LEU A 246 10.33 7.92 -9.36
N PHE A 247 11.59 7.57 -9.65
CA PHE A 247 12.24 7.78 -10.95
C PHE A 247 12.96 6.53 -11.46
N PRO A 248 12.33 5.34 -11.46
CA PRO A 248 13.02 4.06 -11.60
C PRO A 248 13.97 4.03 -12.82
N VAL A 249 15.18 3.55 -12.61
CA VAL A 249 16.21 3.39 -13.65
C VAL A 249 16.72 1.95 -13.69
N ALA A 250 17.03 1.46 -14.89
CA ALA A 250 17.67 0.16 -15.09
C ALA A 250 19.19 0.28 -14.82
N ALA A 251 19.57 0.65 -13.60
CA ALA A 251 20.95 0.77 -13.15
C ALA A 251 21.20 -0.08 -11.90
N PRO A 252 22.39 -0.70 -11.75
CA PRO A 252 22.71 -1.45 -10.55
C PRO A 252 22.83 -0.52 -9.34
N ALA A 253 22.50 -1.04 -8.16
CA ALA A 253 22.64 -0.27 -6.94
C ALA A 253 24.12 0.06 -6.63
N ALA A 254 24.41 1.33 -6.35
CA ALA A 254 25.77 1.80 -6.16
C ALA A 254 25.85 3.10 -5.34
N LEU A 255 26.97 3.29 -4.64
CA LEU A 255 27.32 4.55 -3.97
C LEU A 255 27.90 5.53 -5.01
N THR A 256 27.04 6.03 -5.89
CA THR A 256 27.41 6.89 -7.03
C THR A 256 26.44 8.06 -7.16
N CYS A 257 26.76 9.02 -8.02
CA CYS A 257 25.83 10.07 -8.41
C CYS A 257 24.76 9.51 -9.35
N ARG A 258 23.50 9.87 -9.10
CA ARG A 258 22.38 9.61 -10.00
C ARG A 258 22.21 10.78 -10.97
N VAL A 259 21.77 10.45 -12.18
CA VAL A 259 21.44 11.43 -13.21
C VAL A 259 19.95 11.32 -13.51
N TYR A 260 19.27 12.44 -13.43
CA TYR A 260 17.86 12.61 -13.79
C TYR A 260 17.77 13.20 -15.20
N PRO A 261 17.03 12.56 -16.12
CA PRO A 261 16.84 13.10 -17.46
C PRO A 261 15.99 14.37 -17.41
N ARG A 262 16.25 15.30 -18.33
CA ARG A 262 15.43 16.48 -18.58
C ARG A 262 14.80 16.42 -19.96
N GLU A 263 13.73 17.19 -20.15
CA GLU A 263 13.05 17.31 -21.45
C GLU A 263 13.97 17.83 -22.57
N ASP A 264 15.00 18.61 -22.23
CA ASP A 264 16.01 19.12 -23.16
C ASP A 264 17.11 18.08 -23.53
N GLY A 265 16.98 16.85 -23.04
CA GLY A 265 17.92 15.75 -23.26
C GLY A 265 19.18 15.79 -22.40
N ARG A 266 19.34 16.80 -21.53
CA ARG A 266 20.49 16.88 -20.62
C ARG A 266 20.24 16.09 -19.33
N GLY A 267 21.32 15.62 -18.73
CA GLY A 267 21.29 15.04 -17.38
C GLY A 267 21.41 16.12 -16.30
N SER A 268 20.67 15.95 -15.21
CA SER A 268 20.71 16.80 -14.02
C SER A 268 20.97 15.96 -12.77
N PRO A 269 21.65 16.49 -11.74
CA PRO A 269 21.78 15.79 -10.46
C PRO A 269 20.47 15.72 -9.66
N LEU A 270 19.44 16.46 -10.07
CA LEU A 270 18.11 16.50 -9.45
C LEU A 270 17.02 16.46 -10.51
N PRO A 271 15.85 15.85 -10.24
CA PRO A 271 14.70 15.92 -11.12
C PRO A 271 14.11 17.33 -11.16
N GLU A 272 13.29 17.61 -12.18
CA GLU A 272 12.49 18.82 -12.20
C GLU A 272 11.42 18.78 -11.11
N ARG A 273 11.15 19.94 -10.47
CA ARG A 273 10.13 20.05 -9.41
C ARG A 273 8.75 19.59 -9.88
N THR A 274 8.39 19.94 -11.11
CA THR A 274 7.09 19.58 -11.71
C THR A 274 6.95 18.06 -11.87
N GLU A 275 8.02 17.38 -12.29
CA GLU A 275 8.04 15.92 -12.41
C GLU A 275 7.98 15.25 -11.04
N LEU A 276 8.80 15.70 -10.08
CA LEU A 276 8.75 15.21 -8.70
C LEU A 276 7.35 15.40 -8.10
N ALA A 277 6.72 16.56 -8.32
CA ALA A 277 5.36 16.82 -7.85
C ALA A 277 4.33 15.85 -8.44
N ALA A 278 4.43 15.54 -9.74
CA ALA A 278 3.54 14.59 -10.40
C ALA A 278 3.69 13.18 -9.80
N ARG A 279 4.93 12.72 -9.60
CA ARG A 279 5.23 11.40 -9.02
C ARG A 279 4.79 11.30 -7.55
N LEU A 280 4.99 12.36 -6.77
CA LEU A 280 4.52 12.43 -5.37
C LEU A 280 2.99 12.40 -5.27
N ARG A 281 2.26 13.12 -6.15
CA ARG A 281 0.79 13.05 -6.18
C ARG A 281 0.28 11.65 -6.47
N GLU A 282 0.92 10.96 -7.41
CA GLU A 282 0.58 9.57 -7.75
C GLU A 282 0.87 8.62 -6.58
N ALA A 283 2.07 8.70 -6.01
CA ALA A 283 2.52 7.80 -4.94
C ALA A 283 1.79 8.03 -3.61
N LEU A 284 1.35 9.26 -3.35
CA LEU A 284 0.58 9.66 -2.15
C LEU A 284 -0.90 9.91 -2.48
N ALA A 285 -1.40 9.28 -3.53
CA ALA A 285 -2.80 9.38 -3.93
C ALA A 285 -3.70 8.88 -2.79
N ARG A 286 -4.75 9.65 -2.50
CA ARG A 286 -5.76 9.23 -1.53
C ARG A 286 -6.73 8.28 -2.22
N PRO A 287 -7.47 7.43 -1.50
CA PRO A 287 -8.41 6.49 -2.10
C PRO A 287 -9.39 7.15 -3.09
N TRP A 288 -9.90 8.33 -2.75
CA TRP A 288 -10.81 9.10 -3.60
C TRP A 288 -10.15 9.91 -4.72
N ASP A 289 -8.82 9.95 -4.79
CA ASP A 289 -8.09 10.51 -5.93
C ASP A 289 -7.86 9.44 -7.02
N LEU A 290 -8.23 8.17 -6.78
CA LEU A 290 -8.02 7.07 -7.71
C LEU A 290 -8.90 7.16 -8.96
N PRO A 291 -8.39 6.74 -10.13
CA PRO A 291 -9.20 6.59 -11.33
C PRO A 291 -10.39 5.66 -11.05
N HIS A 292 -11.58 6.05 -11.52
CA HIS A 292 -12.82 5.28 -11.37
C HIS A 292 -13.32 5.08 -9.93
N TRP A 293 -12.75 5.78 -8.94
CA TRP A 293 -13.31 5.78 -7.59
C TRP A 293 -14.72 6.34 -7.58
N VAL A 294 -15.62 5.61 -6.92
CA VAL A 294 -16.99 6.02 -6.65
C VAL A 294 -17.24 5.95 -5.16
N ASP A 295 -18.00 6.91 -4.62
CA ASP A 295 -18.36 6.91 -3.19
C ASP A 295 -19.15 5.64 -2.85
N PRO A 296 -18.62 4.71 -2.03
CA PRO A 296 -19.29 3.45 -1.73
C PRO A 296 -20.66 3.62 -1.09
N ARG A 297 -20.91 4.76 -0.43
CA ARG A 297 -22.18 5.07 0.23
C ARG A 297 -23.24 5.58 -0.73
N ARG A 298 -22.86 5.97 -1.96
CA ARG A 298 -23.85 6.39 -2.95
C ARG A 298 -24.42 5.16 -3.65
N PRO A 299 -25.75 5.07 -3.80
CA PRO A 299 -26.33 4.05 -4.65
C PRO A 299 -25.75 4.18 -6.07
N ALA A 300 -25.47 3.04 -6.70
CA ALA A 300 -25.09 3.00 -8.10
C ALA A 300 -26.14 3.78 -8.91
N PRO A 301 -25.74 4.63 -9.87
CA PRO A 301 -26.71 5.27 -10.74
C PRO A 301 -27.56 4.18 -11.38
N ALA A 302 -28.89 4.31 -11.29
CA ALA A 302 -29.79 3.37 -11.95
C ALA A 302 -29.39 3.29 -13.42
N ASP A 303 -29.09 2.09 -13.89
CA ASP A 303 -28.73 1.84 -15.28
C ASP A 303 -29.74 2.55 -16.19
N SER A 304 -29.27 3.52 -16.96
CA SER A 304 -30.05 4.01 -18.09
C SER A 304 -30.14 2.85 -19.08
N PRO A 305 -31.33 2.34 -19.41
CA PRO A 305 -31.43 1.26 -20.37
C PRO A 305 -30.85 1.74 -21.71
N SER A 306 -30.06 0.87 -22.31
CA SER A 306 -29.40 1.03 -23.61
C SER A 306 -30.38 1.34 -24.74
#